data_AF-A0A8S3Q925-F1
#
_entry.id   AF-A0A8S3Q925-F1
#
_cell.length_a   1.000
_cell.length_b   1.000
_cell.length_c   1.000
_cell.angle_alpha   90.00
_cell.angle_beta   90.00
_cell.angle_gamma   90.00
#
_symmetry.space_group_name_H-M   'P 1'
#
loop_
_entity.id
_entity.type
_entity.pdbx_description
1 polymer ?
#
loop_
_entity_poly.entity_id
_entity_poly.type
_entity_poly.pdbx_seq_one_letter_code
_entity_poly.pdbx_strand_id
1 'polypeptide(L)'
;MTDLNEYLEETIDKIGGFGPFQWILVLLIFGSKITDNWSTLMMTFGGAVPNWRCNLTTLYGLEYKAYNISEVCVLTASNISWDLVCERSWIPSTITSLQMGGVIAGGFVSGQMADTIGRKLTYVSALSALFVPESFRWLVTHWKIQKAYHVIKRLAKINNKKPPEYEKFHAEVIQVEDLVSEGKKYSILDIIDNPRLLKFTLLLMVAWFSCGYGAYGIFFGVGQLAGNIYINLILLNVVGFVQVTGWYFANW
;
A
#
# COMPACT_ATOMS: atom_id res chain seq x y z
N MET A 1 6.68 34.45 -15.20
CA MET A 1 6.26 33.32 -16.04
C MET A 1 6.38 32.10 -15.15
N THR A 2 5.30 31.83 -14.42
CA THR A 2 5.18 30.80 -13.38
C THR A 2 5.21 29.43 -14.05
N ASP A 3 6.02 28.50 -13.53
CA ASP A 3 6.00 27.11 -14.00
C ASP A 3 4.58 26.53 -13.80
N LEU A 4 4.13 25.63 -14.67
CA LEU A 4 2.81 24.99 -14.54
C LEU A 4 2.62 24.42 -13.14
N ASN A 5 3.68 23.86 -12.57
CA ASN A 5 3.67 23.28 -11.23
C ASN A 5 3.34 24.32 -10.16
N GLU A 6 3.96 25.49 -10.25
CA GLU A 6 3.76 26.60 -9.31
C GLU A 6 2.34 27.18 -9.43
N TYR A 7 1.81 27.33 -10.65
CA TYR A 7 0.43 27.75 -10.86
C TYR A 7 -0.59 26.75 -10.27
N LEU A 8 -0.34 25.44 -10.45
CA LEU A 8 -1.21 24.40 -9.92
C LEU A 8 -1.21 24.40 -8.38
N GLU A 9 -0.06 24.56 -7.75
CA GLU A 9 0.09 24.67 -6.29
C GLU A 9 -0.62 25.92 -5.76
N GLU A 10 -0.39 27.09 -6.36
CA GLU A 10 -1.03 28.34 -5.97
C GLU A 10 -2.57 28.28 -6.09
N THR A 11 -3.07 27.62 -7.14
CA THR A 11 -4.51 27.40 -7.35
C THR A 11 -5.10 26.54 -6.25
N ILE A 12 -4.41 25.47 -5.85
CA ILE A 12 -4.84 24.58 -4.76
C ILE A 12 -4.84 25.33 -3.42
N ASP A 13 -3.80 26.12 -3.14
CA ASP A 13 -3.70 26.91 -1.91
C ASP A 13 -4.79 27.97 -1.81
N LYS A 14 -5.12 28.65 -2.91
CA LYS A 14 -6.25 29.59 -2.98
C LYS A 14 -7.57 28.94 -2.58
N ILE A 15 -7.79 27.68 -2.98
CA ILE A 15 -9.01 26.90 -2.68
C ILE A 15 -9.01 26.37 -1.23
N GLY A 16 -7.90 26.51 -0.50
CA GLY A 16 -7.72 26.03 0.86
C GLY A 16 -7.10 24.64 0.86
N GLY A 17 -5.77 24.59 0.96
CA GLY A 17 -5.03 23.37 1.29
C GLY A 17 -5.49 22.79 2.63
N PHE A 18 -5.44 21.47 2.77
CA PHE A 18 -5.83 20.68 3.95
C PHE A 18 -7.30 20.80 4.40
N GLY A 19 -8.23 20.97 3.46
CA GLY A 19 -9.68 21.02 3.74
C GLY A 19 -10.33 19.67 4.14
N PRO A 20 -11.63 19.64 4.50
CA PRO A 20 -12.34 18.43 4.95
C PRO A 20 -12.30 17.28 3.93
N PHE A 21 -12.33 17.62 2.64
CA PHE A 21 -12.22 16.65 1.56
C PHE A 21 -10.89 15.88 1.60
N GLN A 22 -9.80 16.58 1.93
CA GLN A 22 -8.47 16.03 2.03
C GLN A 22 -8.34 15.09 3.24
N TRP A 23 -8.97 15.43 4.36
CA TRP A 23 -9.11 14.51 5.50
C TRP A 23 -9.93 13.26 5.19
N ILE A 24 -10.99 13.38 4.40
CA ILE A 24 -11.76 12.20 3.94
C ILE A 24 -10.90 11.30 3.06
N LEU A 25 -10.10 11.87 2.16
CA LEU A 25 -9.15 11.09 1.34
C LEU A 25 -8.12 10.36 2.20
N VAL A 26 -7.53 11.08 3.15
CA VAL A 26 -6.60 10.52 4.14
C VAL A 26 -7.26 9.34 4.86
N LEU A 27 -8.46 9.53 5.41
CA LEU A 27 -9.19 8.47 6.11
C LEU A 27 -9.52 7.27 5.22
N LEU A 28 -9.88 7.48 3.96
CA LEU A 28 -10.15 6.40 3.01
C LEU A 28 -8.87 5.60 2.67
N ILE A 29 -7.74 6.29 2.48
CA ILE A 29 -6.44 5.66 2.22
C ILE A 29 -5.97 4.89 3.46
N PHE A 30 -6.10 5.46 4.66
CA PHE A 30 -5.80 4.76 5.89
C PHE A 30 -6.74 3.58 6.14
N GLY A 31 -8.02 3.72 5.78
CA GLY A 31 -9.01 2.65 5.87
C GLY A 31 -8.67 1.44 5.03
N SER A 32 -8.19 1.62 3.79
CA SER A 32 -7.76 0.48 2.96
C SER A 32 -6.52 -0.22 3.52
N LYS A 33 -5.62 0.53 4.19
CA LYS A 33 -4.42 -0.02 4.84
C LYS A 33 -4.72 -0.90 6.06
N ILE A 34 -5.84 -0.66 6.74
CA ILE A 34 -6.29 -1.54 7.84
C ILE A 34 -6.55 -2.95 7.31
N THR A 35 -7.16 -3.07 6.14
CA THR A 35 -7.43 -4.37 5.49
C THR A 35 -6.13 -5.09 5.10
N ASP A 36 -5.15 -4.36 4.57
CA ASP A 36 -3.82 -4.91 4.27
C ASP A 36 -3.15 -5.46 5.54
N ASN A 37 -3.17 -4.68 6.63
CA ASN A 37 -2.56 -5.10 7.90
C ASN A 37 -3.30 -6.30 8.53
N TRP A 38 -4.63 -6.35 8.41
CA TRP A 38 -5.43 -7.47 8.90
C TRP A 38 -5.05 -8.79 8.21
N SER A 39 -4.80 -8.75 6.89
CA SER A 39 -4.34 -9.94 6.16
C SER A 39 -2.97 -10.44 6.62
N THR A 40 -2.06 -9.52 6.97
CA THR A 40 -0.70 -9.84 7.44
C THR A 40 -0.71 -10.38 8.87
N LEU A 41 -1.67 -9.95 9.69
CA LEU A 41 -1.90 -10.47 11.05
C LEU A 41 -2.22 -11.97 11.02
N MET A 42 -3.05 -12.42 10.07
CA MET A 42 -3.41 -13.83 9.91
C MET A 42 -2.21 -14.73 9.61
N MET A 43 -1.24 -14.24 8.81
CA MET A 43 0.00 -14.98 8.56
C MET A 43 0.85 -15.13 9.82
N THR A 44 0.91 -14.08 10.63
CA THR A 44 1.73 -14.06 11.85
C THR A 44 1.21 -15.07 12.88
N PHE A 45 -0.09 -15.06 13.14
CA PHE A 45 -0.68 -16.01 14.09
C PHE A 45 -0.78 -17.43 13.52
N GLY A 46 -0.95 -17.58 12.21
CA GLY A 46 -0.95 -18.88 11.54
C GLY A 46 0.43 -19.55 11.49
N GLY A 47 1.52 -18.76 11.43
CA GLY A 47 2.89 -19.23 11.42
C GLY A 47 3.57 -19.34 12.79
N ALA A 48 2.88 -18.93 13.87
CA ALA A 48 3.43 -19.00 15.22
C ALA A 48 3.54 -20.46 15.69
N VAL A 49 4.75 -20.99 15.71
CA VAL A 49 5.02 -22.34 16.21
C VAL A 49 5.08 -22.26 17.75
N PRO A 50 4.23 -23.00 18.48
CA PRO A 50 4.30 -23.03 19.92
C PRO A 50 5.61 -23.68 20.39
N ASN A 51 6.05 -23.35 21.62
CA ASN A 51 7.30 -23.87 22.19
C ASN A 51 7.28 -25.40 22.45
N TRP A 52 6.13 -26.05 22.33
CA TRP A 52 5.96 -27.49 22.50
C TRP A 52 5.74 -28.17 21.14
N ARG A 53 6.25 -29.40 20.97
CA ARG A 53 6.06 -30.23 19.77
C ARG A 53 5.58 -31.62 20.21
N CYS A 54 4.65 -32.23 19.49
CA CYS A 54 4.33 -33.66 19.73
C CYS A 54 5.42 -34.52 19.06
N ASN A 55 6.01 -35.45 19.81
CA ASN A 55 6.99 -36.41 19.30
C ASN A 55 6.25 -37.70 18.90
N LEU A 56 6.14 -37.96 17.60
CA LEU A 56 5.33 -39.06 17.03
C LEU A 56 6.11 -40.38 16.85
N THR A 57 7.18 -40.59 17.60
CA THR A 57 8.00 -41.82 17.50
C THR A 57 7.37 -43.06 18.16
N THR A 58 6.19 -42.97 18.78
CA THR A 58 5.63 -44.04 19.64
C THR A 58 4.42 -44.80 19.07
N LEU A 59 4.26 -44.90 17.75
CA LEU A 59 3.14 -45.64 17.12
C LEU A 59 3.57 -46.78 16.19
N TYR A 60 4.73 -47.40 16.45
CA TYR A 60 5.09 -48.71 15.89
C TYR A 60 5.63 -49.64 16.99
N GLY A 61 4.79 -49.93 17.98
CA GLY A 61 4.79 -51.22 18.67
C GLY A 61 6.06 -51.67 19.41
N LEU A 62 6.80 -50.78 20.06
CA LEU A 62 7.81 -51.20 21.05
C LEU A 62 7.66 -50.44 22.37
N GLU A 63 7.50 -51.24 23.41
CA GLU A 63 7.28 -50.98 24.84
C GLU A 63 8.44 -50.18 25.48
N TYR A 64 8.19 -49.00 26.07
CA TYR A 64 9.18 -48.34 26.93
C TYR A 64 8.57 -47.54 28.10
N LYS A 65 9.20 -47.71 29.27
CA LYS A 65 8.96 -47.01 30.54
C LYS A 65 8.99 -45.48 30.37
N ALA A 66 7.98 -44.83 30.94
CA ALA A 66 7.86 -43.38 31.03
C ALA A 66 9.01 -42.77 31.84
N TYR A 67 9.66 -41.75 31.27
CA TYR A 67 10.40 -40.74 32.01
C TYR A 67 9.81 -39.36 31.70
N ASN A 68 9.84 -38.51 32.72
CA ASN A 68 9.10 -37.26 32.83
C ASN A 68 9.21 -36.29 31.63
N ILE A 69 8.11 -35.54 31.48
CA ILE A 69 7.83 -34.36 30.65
C ILE A 69 7.12 -34.70 29.33
N SER A 70 5.83 -34.36 29.27
CA SER A 70 4.96 -34.21 28.07
C SER A 70 4.00 -35.34 27.65
N GLU A 71 3.66 -36.28 28.55
CA GLU A 71 2.37 -36.97 28.48
C GLU A 71 1.31 -35.96 28.98
N VAL A 72 0.46 -35.34 28.17
CA VAL A 72 -0.61 -35.94 27.37
C VAL A 72 -0.94 -34.98 26.20
N CYS A 73 -0.47 -35.24 24.97
CA CYS A 73 -0.92 -34.51 23.75
C CYS A 73 -2.41 -34.80 23.38
N VAL A 74 -3.18 -35.56 24.18
CA VAL A 74 -4.49 -36.11 23.76
C VAL A 74 -5.71 -35.61 24.55
N LEU A 75 -5.57 -34.86 25.65
CA LEU A 75 -6.75 -34.40 26.44
C LEU A 75 -6.85 -32.89 26.69
N THR A 76 -5.85 -32.09 26.32
CA THR A 76 -5.97 -30.62 26.31
C THR A 76 -6.10 -30.05 24.91
N ALA A 77 -6.56 -30.86 23.95
CA ALA A 77 -7.01 -30.42 22.64
C ALA A 77 -8.34 -29.64 22.68
N SER A 78 -8.91 -29.43 23.88
CA SER A 78 -10.14 -28.66 24.05
C SER A 78 -9.95 -27.14 24.03
N ASN A 79 -8.71 -26.62 24.06
CA ASN A 79 -8.47 -25.17 24.20
C ASN A 79 -7.42 -24.53 23.27
N ILE A 80 -7.12 -25.13 22.10
CA ILE A 80 -6.54 -24.38 20.98
C ILE A 80 -7.27 -24.85 19.73
N SER A 81 -8.27 -24.10 19.29
CA SER A 81 -9.29 -24.50 18.30
C SER A 81 -8.78 -24.83 16.89
N TRP A 82 -7.46 -24.85 16.67
CA TRP A 82 -6.85 -24.97 15.35
C TRP A 82 -5.58 -25.85 15.44
N ASP A 83 -5.74 -27.16 15.25
CA ASP A 83 -4.67 -28.17 15.24
C ASP A 83 -3.78 -28.06 13.98
N LEU A 84 -2.98 -27.00 13.89
CA LEU A 84 -2.13 -26.68 12.71
C LEU A 84 -0.69 -27.21 12.82
N VAL A 85 -0.31 -27.82 13.94
CA VAL A 85 1.11 -28.13 14.23
C VAL A 85 1.51 -29.53 13.77
N CYS A 86 0.66 -30.54 13.96
CA CYS A 86 1.03 -31.94 13.72
C CYS A 86 0.60 -32.44 12.33
N GLU A 87 -0.70 -32.48 12.04
CA GLU A 87 -1.23 -33.04 10.78
C GLU A 87 -1.34 -31.97 9.66
N ARG A 88 -1.46 -30.70 10.05
CA ARG A 88 -1.80 -29.57 9.15
C ARG A 88 -0.71 -28.50 9.07
N SER A 89 0.55 -28.87 9.30
CA SER A 89 1.72 -27.98 9.27
C SER A 89 2.00 -27.33 7.91
N TRP A 90 1.45 -27.89 6.83
CA TRP A 90 1.55 -27.33 5.48
C TRP A 90 0.59 -26.15 5.25
N ILE A 91 -0.51 -26.03 6.01
CA ILE A 91 -1.55 -25.00 5.80
C ILE A 91 -0.99 -23.56 5.91
N PRO A 92 -0.23 -23.18 6.96
CA PRO A 92 0.34 -21.83 7.05
C PRO A 92 1.28 -21.48 5.90
N SER A 93 2.10 -22.45 5.48
CA SER A 93 3.05 -22.30 4.37
C SER A 93 2.32 -22.10 3.04
N THR A 94 1.27 -22.89 2.79
CA THR A 94 0.46 -22.77 1.57
C THR A 94 -0.33 -21.46 1.51
N ILE A 95 -0.90 -21.01 2.63
CA ILE A 95 -1.57 -19.69 2.71
C ILE A 95 -0.58 -18.57 2.38
N THR A 96 0.63 -18.64 2.94
CA THR A 96 1.69 -17.66 2.70
C THR A 96 2.14 -17.64 1.24
N SER A 97 2.35 -18.81 0.63
CA SER A 97 2.71 -18.90 -0.79
C SER A 97 1.60 -18.39 -1.70
N LEU A 98 0.34 -18.72 -1.40
CA LEU A 98 -0.82 -18.22 -2.16
C LEU A 98 -0.92 -16.69 -2.07
N GLN A 99 -0.70 -16.13 -0.88
CA GLN A 99 -0.69 -14.68 -0.67
C GLN A 99 0.44 -14.00 -1.44
N MET A 100 1.67 -14.51 -1.36
CA MET A 100 2.80 -13.95 -2.12
C MET A 100 2.58 -14.07 -3.63
N GLY A 101 2.01 -15.19 -4.10
CA GLY A 101 1.57 -15.35 -5.48
C GLY A 101 0.50 -14.33 -5.88
N GLY A 102 -0.45 -14.05 -4.99
CA GLY A 102 -1.47 -13.01 -5.17
C GLY A 102 -0.89 -11.59 -5.20
N VAL A 103 0.12 -11.29 -4.37
CA VAL A 103 0.83 -10.01 -4.38
C VAL A 103 1.62 -9.82 -5.67
N ILE A 104 2.27 -10.87 -6.18
CA ILE A 104 3.00 -10.82 -7.46
C ILE A 104 2.05 -10.65 -8.64
N ALA A 105 1.00 -11.47 -8.71
CA ALA A 105 -0.01 -11.39 -9.77
C ALA A 105 -0.76 -10.04 -9.72
N GLY A 106 -1.14 -9.61 -8.52
CA GLY A 106 -1.75 -8.31 -8.27
C GLY A 106 -0.82 -7.16 -8.61
N GLY A 107 0.47 -7.25 -8.27
CA GLY A 107 1.50 -6.28 -8.64
C GLY A 107 1.70 -6.18 -10.15
N PHE A 108 1.67 -7.30 -10.86
CA PHE A 108 1.76 -7.34 -12.32
C PHE A 108 0.52 -6.72 -12.97
N VAL A 109 -0.68 -7.13 -12.57
CA VAL A 109 -1.94 -6.59 -13.11
C VAL A 109 -2.09 -5.10 -12.78
N SER A 110 -1.82 -4.71 -11.53
CA SER A 110 -1.86 -3.31 -11.11
C SER A 110 -0.77 -2.46 -11.76
N GLY A 111 0.42 -3.00 -12.00
CA GLY A 111 1.46 -2.31 -12.76
C GLY A 111 1.02 -2.03 -14.19
N GLN A 112 0.56 -3.06 -14.91
CA GLN A 112 0.09 -2.91 -16.29
C GLN A 112 -1.12 -1.99 -16.41
N MET A 113 -2.06 -2.06 -15.45
CA MET A 113 -3.19 -1.14 -15.37
C MET A 113 -2.77 0.30 -15.02
N ALA A 114 -1.76 0.48 -14.15
CA ALA A 114 -1.20 1.81 -13.83
C ALA A 114 -0.53 2.47 -15.04
N ASP A 115 0.08 1.66 -15.91
CA ASP A 115 0.73 2.18 -17.09
C ASP A 115 -0.26 2.48 -18.22
N THR A 116 -1.36 1.71 -18.34
CA THR A 116 -2.38 1.93 -19.39
C THR A 116 -3.45 2.96 -19.03
N ILE A 117 -3.86 3.04 -17.76
CA ILE A 117 -4.95 3.92 -17.30
C ILE A 117 -4.39 5.16 -16.57
N GLY A 118 -3.09 5.17 -16.29
CA GLY A 118 -2.36 6.23 -15.60
C GLY A 118 -2.15 5.92 -14.12
N ARG A 119 -0.95 6.26 -13.62
CA ARG A 119 -0.37 5.97 -12.28
C ARG A 119 -1.28 6.19 -11.06
N LYS A 120 -2.37 6.93 -11.20
CA LYS A 120 -3.28 7.31 -10.10
C LYS A 120 -4.55 6.48 -10.02
N LEU A 121 -5.11 5.94 -11.12
CA LEU A 121 -6.36 5.18 -11.02
C LEU A 121 -6.13 3.79 -10.42
N THR A 122 -4.93 3.25 -10.54
CA THR A 122 -4.62 1.89 -10.06
C THR A 122 -4.24 1.82 -8.59
N TYR A 123 -3.69 2.92 -8.04
CA TYR A 123 -3.47 3.06 -6.59
C TYR A 123 -4.76 3.44 -5.84
N VAL A 124 -5.73 4.03 -6.55
CA VAL A 124 -7.09 4.29 -6.06
C VAL A 124 -7.90 3.01 -6.26
N SER A 125 -7.60 2.02 -5.40
CA SER A 125 -8.28 0.71 -5.35
C SER A 125 -9.79 0.82 -5.60
N ALA A 126 -10.34 -0.15 -6.32
CA ALA A 126 -11.66 -0.14 -7.00
C ALA A 126 -12.88 0.38 -6.19
N LEU A 127 -12.79 0.50 -4.86
CA LEU A 127 -13.82 1.06 -3.99
C LEU A 127 -13.66 2.56 -3.70
N SER A 128 -12.43 3.08 -3.72
CA SER A 128 -12.14 4.51 -3.54
C SER A 128 -12.35 5.33 -4.82
N ALA A 129 -12.37 4.70 -5.98
CA ALA A 129 -12.56 5.35 -7.29
C ALA A 129 -13.90 6.11 -7.42
N LEU A 130 -14.92 5.74 -6.66
CA LEU A 130 -16.22 6.42 -6.69
C LEU A 130 -16.24 7.75 -5.93
N PHE A 131 -15.35 7.90 -4.94
CA PHE A 131 -15.33 9.08 -4.05
C PHE A 131 -14.14 10.02 -4.31
N VAL A 132 -13.08 9.52 -4.94
CA VAL A 132 -11.87 10.29 -5.24
C VAL A 132 -11.99 10.90 -6.66
N PRO A 133 -12.06 12.23 -6.82
CA PRO A 133 -12.02 12.85 -8.12
C PRO A 133 -10.65 12.60 -8.77
N GLU A 134 -10.64 12.51 -10.10
CA GLU A 134 -9.39 12.46 -10.86
C GLU A 134 -8.47 13.63 -10.47
N SER A 135 -7.16 13.36 -10.44
CA SER A 135 -6.15 14.33 -10.04
C SER A 135 -6.21 15.60 -10.90
N PHE A 136 -6.41 16.75 -10.25
CA PHE A 136 -6.44 18.06 -10.89
C PHE A 136 -5.25 18.30 -11.84
N ARG A 137 -4.01 18.04 -11.37
CA ARG A 137 -2.79 18.16 -12.16
C ARG A 137 -2.79 17.29 -13.42
N TRP A 138 -3.33 16.08 -13.36
CA TRP A 138 -3.36 15.17 -14.50
C TRP A 138 -4.38 15.63 -15.55
N LEU A 139 -5.53 16.13 -15.10
CA LEU A 139 -6.57 16.66 -15.98
C LEU A 139 -6.07 17.89 -16.76
N VAL A 140 -5.30 18.76 -16.12
CA VAL A 140 -4.70 19.93 -16.76
C VAL A 140 -3.64 19.52 -17.79
N THR A 141 -2.73 18.59 -17.44
CA THR A 141 -1.70 18.13 -18.39
C THR A 141 -2.23 17.30 -19.56
N HIS A 142 -3.43 16.72 -19.44
CA HIS A 142 -4.08 15.94 -20.50
C HIS A 142 -5.16 16.74 -21.26
N TRP A 143 -5.16 18.06 -21.15
CA TRP A 143 -6.08 18.95 -21.87
C TRP A 143 -7.56 18.72 -21.58
N LYS A 144 -7.89 18.11 -20.42
CA LYS A 144 -9.28 17.87 -19.97
C LYS A 144 -9.76 19.00 -19.07
N ILE A 145 -9.67 20.24 -19.56
CA ILE A 145 -9.87 21.48 -18.76
C ILE A 145 -11.29 21.57 -18.16
N GLN A 146 -12.30 21.15 -18.91
CA GLN A 146 -13.70 21.10 -18.44
C GLN A 146 -13.86 20.19 -17.21
N LYS A 147 -13.23 19.02 -17.21
CA LYS A 147 -13.24 18.09 -16.07
C LYS A 147 -12.43 18.66 -14.91
N ALA A 148 -11.28 19.28 -15.19
CA ALA A 148 -10.43 19.92 -14.18
C ALA A 148 -11.18 21.02 -13.41
N TYR A 149 -11.90 21.88 -14.14
CA TYR A 149 -12.74 22.93 -13.54
C TYR A 149 -13.86 22.34 -12.67
N HIS A 150 -14.50 21.27 -13.11
CA HIS A 150 -15.53 20.59 -12.31
C HIS A 150 -15.00 20.07 -10.97
N VAL A 151 -13.78 19.52 -10.96
CA VAL A 151 -13.10 19.07 -9.75
C VAL A 151 -12.82 20.26 -8.82
N ILE A 152 -12.20 21.33 -9.33
CA ILE A 152 -11.93 22.55 -8.55
C ILE A 152 -13.21 23.17 -7.98
N LYS A 153 -14.27 23.24 -8.78
CA LYS A 153 -15.56 23.81 -8.35
C LYS A 153 -16.17 23.01 -7.19
N ARG A 154 -16.08 21.68 -7.24
CA ARG A 154 -16.52 20.81 -6.13
C ARG A 154 -15.67 21.04 -4.88
N LEU A 155 -14.35 21.10 -5.03
CA LEU A 155 -13.43 21.35 -3.92
C LEU A 155 -13.68 22.71 -3.26
N ALA A 156 -13.84 23.77 -4.06
CA ALA A 156 -14.18 25.11 -3.58
C ALA A 156 -15.50 25.12 -2.79
N LYS A 157 -16.52 24.41 -3.27
CA LYS A 157 -17.80 24.27 -2.57
C LYS A 157 -17.67 23.54 -1.23
N ILE A 158 -16.88 22.47 -1.17
CA ILE A 158 -16.64 21.70 0.08
C ILE A 158 -15.85 22.53 1.08
N ASN A 159 -14.88 23.32 0.61
CA ASN A 159 -14.06 24.20 1.44
C ASN A 159 -14.74 25.55 1.74
N ASN A 160 -16.02 25.73 1.40
CA ASN A 160 -16.77 26.97 1.56
C ASN A 160 -16.07 28.21 0.96
N LYS A 161 -15.31 28.03 -0.12
CA LYS A 161 -14.65 29.12 -0.87
C LYS A 161 -15.38 29.42 -2.18
N LYS A 162 -15.21 30.65 -2.66
CA LYS A 162 -15.76 31.05 -3.97
C LYS A 162 -14.99 30.35 -5.09
N PRO A 163 -15.66 29.61 -6.00
CA PRO A 163 -14.98 29.00 -7.13
C PRO A 163 -14.48 30.08 -8.10
N PRO A 164 -13.33 29.87 -8.77
CA PRO A 164 -12.90 30.74 -9.85
C PRO A 164 -13.90 30.70 -11.01
N GLU A 165 -13.92 31.76 -11.80
CA GLU A 165 -14.73 31.86 -13.01
C GLU A 165 -14.13 31.01 -14.13
N TYR A 166 -14.96 30.28 -14.88
CA TYR A 166 -14.47 29.33 -15.90
C TYR A 166 -13.58 30.00 -16.95
N GLU A 167 -13.97 31.19 -17.43
CA GLU A 167 -13.24 31.91 -18.48
C GLU A 167 -11.85 32.34 -18.01
N LYS A 168 -11.72 32.82 -16.77
CA LYS A 168 -10.43 33.20 -16.17
C LYS A 168 -9.53 31.99 -15.99
N PHE A 169 -10.09 30.91 -15.43
CA PHE A 169 -9.36 29.66 -15.24
C PHE A 169 -8.86 29.08 -16.58
N HIS A 170 -9.71 29.11 -17.61
CA HIS A 170 -9.34 28.62 -18.94
C HIS A 170 -8.24 29.47 -19.58
N ALA A 171 -8.34 30.80 -19.49
CA ALA A 171 -7.32 31.71 -20.00
C ALA A 171 -5.97 31.55 -19.29
N GLU A 172 -5.97 31.37 -17.97
CA GLU A 172 -4.75 31.15 -17.17
C GLU A 172 -4.08 29.82 -17.54
N VAL A 173 -4.85 28.75 -17.73
CA VAL A 173 -4.29 27.44 -18.12
C VAL A 173 -3.73 27.44 -19.55
N ILE A 174 -4.38 28.14 -20.48
CA ILE A 174 -3.89 28.28 -21.87
C ILE A 174 -2.61 29.10 -21.93
N GLN A 175 -2.44 30.12 -21.08
CA GLN A 175 -1.15 30.85 -21.03
C GLN A 175 0.02 29.96 -20.64
N VAL A 176 -0.25 28.85 -19.93
CA VAL A 176 0.75 27.86 -19.54
C VAL A 176 0.88 26.75 -20.61
N GLU A 177 -0.06 26.64 -21.55
CA GLU A 177 -0.01 25.72 -22.71
C GLU A 177 1.26 25.92 -23.53
N ASP A 178 1.59 27.16 -23.85
CA ASP A 178 2.72 27.52 -24.69
C ASP A 178 4.07 27.05 -24.12
N LEU A 179 4.14 26.74 -22.82
CA LEU A 179 5.32 26.19 -22.15
C LEU A 179 5.35 24.64 -22.15
N VAL A 180 4.21 23.99 -22.39
CA VAL A 180 4.01 22.53 -22.24
C VAL A 180 3.91 21.81 -23.60
N SER A 181 3.71 22.55 -24.70
CA SER A 181 3.38 22.07 -26.06
C SER A 181 4.35 21.10 -26.74
N GLU A 182 5.50 20.73 -26.16
CA GLU A 182 6.40 19.71 -26.73
C GLU A 182 6.59 18.48 -25.82
N GLY A 183 5.52 18.02 -25.16
CA GLY A 183 5.54 16.75 -24.45
C GLY A 183 5.71 15.55 -25.38
N LYS A 184 6.95 15.12 -25.64
CA LYS A 184 7.23 13.83 -26.31
C LYS A 184 6.47 12.72 -25.58
N LYS A 185 5.78 11.85 -26.33
CA LYS A 185 5.19 10.64 -25.77
C LYS A 185 6.33 9.71 -25.36
N TYR A 186 6.60 9.63 -24.06
CA TYR A 186 7.62 8.73 -23.54
C TYR A 186 7.04 7.32 -23.38
N SER A 187 7.77 6.35 -23.92
CA SER A 187 7.56 4.92 -23.66
C SER A 187 8.37 4.48 -22.44
N ILE A 188 7.99 3.35 -21.83
CA ILE A 188 8.76 2.74 -20.72
C ILE A 188 10.17 2.37 -21.18
N LEU A 189 10.33 2.02 -22.46
CA LEU A 189 11.63 1.67 -23.04
C LEU A 189 12.57 2.88 -23.13
N ASP A 190 12.03 4.11 -23.25
CA ASP A 190 12.82 5.34 -23.31
C ASP A 190 13.52 5.65 -21.98
N ILE A 191 13.13 4.97 -20.89
CA ILE A 191 13.81 5.04 -19.59
C ILE A 191 15.23 4.47 -19.69
N ILE A 192 15.43 3.46 -20.55
CA ILE A 192 16.72 2.79 -20.75
C ILE A 192 17.68 3.71 -21.51
N ASP A 193 17.15 4.52 -22.42
CA ASP A 193 17.92 5.44 -23.25
C ASP A 193 18.52 6.61 -22.46
N ASN A 194 17.96 6.95 -21.30
CA ASN A 194 18.47 8.01 -20.43
C ASN A 194 19.20 7.43 -19.19
N PRO A 195 20.55 7.43 -19.16
CA PRO A 195 21.32 6.79 -18.09
C PRO A 195 21.13 7.45 -16.72
N ARG A 196 20.78 8.74 -16.68
CA ARG A 196 20.46 9.43 -15.42
C ARG A 196 19.14 8.91 -14.86
N LEU A 197 18.11 8.81 -15.70
CA LEU A 197 16.79 8.31 -15.30
C LEU A 197 16.84 6.83 -14.93
N LEU A 198 17.61 6.04 -15.68
CA LEU A 198 17.86 4.63 -15.38
C LEU A 198 18.53 4.45 -14.02
N LYS A 199 19.56 5.24 -13.71
CA LYS A 199 20.25 5.19 -12.40
C LYS A 199 19.30 5.53 -11.25
N PHE A 200 18.49 6.59 -11.39
CA PHE A 200 17.50 6.93 -10.37
C PHE A 200 16.43 5.85 -10.21
N THR A 201 15.95 5.28 -11.31
CA THR A 201 14.95 4.20 -11.28
C THR A 201 15.52 2.93 -10.64
N LEU A 202 16.74 2.52 -10.98
CA LEU A 202 17.43 1.38 -10.37
C LEU A 202 17.68 1.58 -8.88
N LEU A 203 18.17 2.76 -8.48
CA LEU A 203 18.38 3.08 -7.06
C LEU A 203 17.06 3.00 -6.29
N LEU A 204 15.97 3.51 -6.87
CA LEU A 204 14.65 3.42 -6.27
C LEU A 204 14.18 1.96 -6.18
N MET A 205 14.33 1.16 -7.23
CA MET A 205 13.97 -0.27 -7.24
C MET A 205 14.74 -1.05 -6.17
N VAL A 206 16.05 -0.83 -6.05
CA VAL A 206 16.88 -1.48 -5.02
C VAL A 206 16.46 -1.01 -3.63
N ALA A 207 16.25 0.29 -3.42
CA ALA A 207 15.80 0.82 -2.14
C ALA A 207 14.46 0.23 -1.71
N TRP A 208 13.48 0.16 -2.62
CA TRP A 208 12.18 -0.46 -2.36
C TRP A 208 12.29 -1.96 -2.10
N PHE A 209 13.13 -2.67 -2.85
CA PHE A 209 13.36 -4.10 -2.65
C PHE A 209 14.01 -4.36 -1.28
N SER A 210 15.05 -3.61 -0.91
CA SER A 210 15.72 -3.75 0.39
C SER A 210 14.78 -3.42 1.56
N CYS A 211 13.99 -2.35 1.45
CA CYS A 211 13.00 -1.99 2.47
C CYS A 211 11.91 -3.06 2.58
N GLY A 212 11.39 -3.54 1.44
CA GLY A 212 10.39 -4.60 1.41
C GLY A 212 10.91 -5.89 2.03
N TYR A 213 12.10 -6.34 1.63
CA TYR A 213 12.71 -7.54 2.16
C TYR A 213 12.92 -7.47 3.68
N GLY A 214 13.46 -6.35 4.18
CA GLY A 214 13.63 -6.13 5.61
C GLY A 214 12.30 -6.13 6.37
N ALA A 215 11.28 -5.43 5.85
CA ALA A 215 9.96 -5.38 6.46
C ALA A 215 9.30 -6.77 6.51
N TYR A 216 9.23 -7.49 5.39
CA TYR A 216 8.68 -8.85 5.35
C TYR A 216 9.46 -9.84 6.22
N GLY A 217 10.80 -9.71 6.27
CA GLY A 217 11.63 -10.50 7.17
C GLY A 217 11.27 -10.31 8.64
N ILE A 218 11.01 -9.06 9.05
CA ILE A 218 10.54 -8.75 10.41
C ILE A 218 9.12 -9.29 10.64
N PHE A 219 8.20 -9.14 9.68
CA PHE A 219 6.84 -9.67 9.81
C PHE A 219 6.81 -11.19 9.96
N PHE A 220 7.62 -11.94 9.21
CA PHE A 220 7.72 -13.40 9.38
C PHE A 220 8.47 -13.79 10.66
N GLY A 221 9.42 -12.98 11.11
CA GLY A 221 10.22 -13.22 12.31
C GLY A 221 9.61 -12.72 13.62
N VAL A 222 8.48 -12.02 13.60
CA VAL A 222 7.92 -11.33 14.79
C VAL A 222 7.57 -12.30 15.93
N GLY A 223 7.20 -13.55 15.62
CA GLY A 223 6.96 -14.59 16.62
C GLY A 223 8.24 -15.09 17.31
N GLN A 224 9.41 -14.85 16.71
CA GLN A 224 10.73 -15.20 17.26
C GLN A 224 11.43 -14.01 17.94
N LEU A 225 10.90 -12.78 17.78
CA LEU A 225 11.41 -11.62 18.49
C LEU A 225 11.20 -11.79 19.99
N ALA A 226 12.22 -11.40 20.76
CA ALA A 226 12.11 -11.37 22.22
C ALA A 226 10.99 -10.41 22.66
N GLY A 227 10.28 -10.78 23.72
CA GLY A 227 9.19 -10.00 24.30
C GLY A 227 7.80 -10.53 23.96
N ASN A 228 6.78 -9.69 24.14
CA ASN A 228 5.40 -10.08 23.91
C ASN A 228 5.03 -9.87 22.44
N ILE A 229 4.59 -10.94 21.76
CA ILE A 229 4.16 -10.92 20.36
C ILE A 229 3.11 -9.83 20.06
N TYR A 230 2.19 -9.56 21.00
CA TYR A 230 1.16 -8.54 20.84
C TYR A 230 1.75 -7.12 20.86
N ILE A 231 2.74 -6.86 21.73
CA ILE A 231 3.43 -5.56 21.79
C ILE A 231 4.24 -5.34 20.52
N ASN A 232 4.97 -6.37 20.07
CA ASN A 232 5.75 -6.32 18.84
C ASN A 232 4.85 -6.06 17.63
N LEU A 233 3.68 -6.71 17.55
CA LEU A 233 2.68 -6.46 16.51
C LEU A 233 2.14 -5.02 16.54
N ILE A 234 1.82 -4.47 17.72
CA ILE A 234 1.35 -3.08 17.84
C ILE A 234 2.43 -2.12 17.33
N LEU A 235 3.68 -2.31 17.74
CA LEU A 235 4.79 -1.46 17.32
C LEU A 235 4.99 -1.49 15.79
N LEU A 236 4.93 -2.67 15.17
CA LEU A 236 5.05 -2.81 13.71
C LEU A 236 3.91 -2.11 12.97
N ASN A 237 2.69 -2.19 13.49
CA ASN A 237 1.54 -1.49 12.91
C ASN A 237 1.68 0.03 13.03
N VAL A 238 2.20 0.54 14.15
CA VAL A 238 2.48 1.98 14.34
C VAL A 238 3.55 2.45 13.36
N VAL A 239 4.65 1.70 13.19
CA VAL A 239 5.69 2.03 12.22
C VAL A 239 5.13 2.06 10.80
N GLY A 240 4.29 1.09 10.43
CA GLY A 240 3.60 1.08 9.14
C GLY A 240 2.72 2.30 8.93
N PHE A 241 1.98 2.73 9.96
CA PHE A 241 1.16 3.95 9.90
C PHE A 241 2.03 5.21 9.68
N VAL A 242 3.13 5.34 10.43
CA VAL A 242 4.08 6.45 10.29
C VAL A 242 4.66 6.49 8.87
N GLN A 243 5.04 5.34 8.32
CA GLN A 243 5.55 5.25 6.95
C GLN A 243 4.53 5.77 5.92
N VAL A 244 3.25 5.40 6.04
CA VAL A 244 2.20 5.87 5.13
C VAL A 244 1.98 7.37 5.27
N THR A 245 1.96 7.91 6.50
CA THR A 245 1.86 9.37 6.70
C THR A 245 3.03 10.09 6.04
N GLY A 246 4.27 9.64 6.28
CA GLY A 246 5.47 10.27 5.71
C GLY A 246 5.49 10.25 4.18
N TRP A 247 5.06 9.14 3.57
CA TRP A 247 4.95 9.06 2.12
C TRP A 247 3.87 10.00 1.56
N TYR A 248 2.72 10.10 2.23
CA TYR A 248 1.64 10.98 1.80
C TYR A 248 2.05 12.45 1.85
N PHE A 249 2.68 12.90 2.93
CA PHE A 249 3.18 14.28 3.06
C PHE A 249 4.38 14.58 2.16
N ALA A 250 5.18 13.58 1.79
CA ALA A 250 6.30 13.77 0.86
C ALA A 250 5.87 13.84 -0.61
N ASN A 251 4.66 13.38 -0.95
CA ASN A 251 4.11 13.38 -2.31
C ASN A 251 2.93 14.36 -2.48
N TRP A 252 2.70 15.20 -1.47
CA TRP A 252 1.81 16.34 -1.54
C TRP A 252 2.62 17.62 -1.62
#